data_AF-C7LZL0-F1
#
_entry.id   AF-C7LZL0-F1
#
_cell.length_a   1.000
_cell.length_b   1.000
_cell.length_c   1.000
_cell.angle_alpha   90.00
_cell.angle_beta   90.00
_cell.angle_gamma   90.00
#
_symmetry.space_group_name_H-M   'P 1'
#
loop_
_entity.id
_entity.type
_entity.pdbx_description
1 polymer ?
#
loop_
_entity_poly.entity_id
_entity_poly.type
_entity_poly.pdbx_seq_one_letter_code
_entity_poly.pdbx_strand_id
1 'polypeptide(L)'
;MGVRGLLIDLLELYEIIIVLSVVLSWFPVTNPGGTLHEIRIILGRLTEPVLGPIRRVMPAIGGGGVRLDLSPLIVILVIQLLLIPIIAR
;
A
#
# COMPACT_ATOMS: atom_id res chain seq x y z
N MET A 1 2.62 12.42 -23.70
CA MET A 1 2.37 12.41 -22.24
C MET A 1 3.25 13.48 -21.62
N GLY A 2 2.65 14.48 -20.96
CA GLY A 2 3.43 15.49 -20.23
C GLY A 2 3.91 14.95 -18.87
N VAL A 3 4.78 15.70 -18.18
CA VAL A 3 5.28 15.35 -16.83
C VAL A 3 4.14 15.03 -15.86
N ARG A 4 3.03 15.77 -15.94
CA ARG A 4 1.82 15.53 -15.13
C ARG A 4 1.20 14.14 -15.36
N GLY A 5 1.15 13.69 -16.62
CA GLY A 5 0.63 12.37 -16.96
C GLY A 5 1.49 11.26 -16.36
N LEU A 6 2.81 11.38 -16.48
CA LEU A 6 3.75 10.43 -15.88
C LEU A 6 3.60 10.34 -14.36
N LEU A 7 3.31 11.46 -13.67
CA LEU A 7 3.08 11.45 -12.23
C LEU A 7 1.81 10.70 -11.85
N ILE A 8 0.73 10.87 -12.62
CA ILE A 8 -0.54 10.16 -12.39
C ILE A 8 -0.33 8.67 -12.64
N ASP A 9 0.29 8.29 -13.76
CA ASP A 9 0.57 6.89 -14.09
C ASP A 9 1.41 6.20 -12.99
N LEU A 10 2.38 6.91 -12.41
CA LEU A 10 3.19 6.40 -11.30
C LEU A 10 2.39 6.23 -10.01
N LEU A 11 1.45 7.14 -9.73
CA LEU A 11 0.57 7.03 -8.56
C LEU A 11 -0.40 5.86 -8.69
N GLU A 12 -0.98 5.66 -9.87
CA GLU A 12 -1.85 4.51 -10.16
C GLU A 12 -1.08 3.18 -10.07
N LEU A 13 0.15 3.13 -10.59
CA LEU A 13 1.02 1.97 -10.43
C LEU A 13 1.32 1.70 -8.94
N TYR A 14 1.59 2.74 -8.17
CA TYR A 14 1.85 2.61 -6.74
C TYR A 14 0.62 2.12 -5.97
N GLU A 15 -0.58 2.56 -6.34
CA GLU A 15 -1.84 2.05 -5.80
C GLU A 15 -1.99 0.54 -6.03
N ILE A 16 -1.68 0.05 -7.23
CA ILE A 16 -1.68 -1.38 -7.55
C ILE A 16 -0.70 -2.15 -6.66
N ILE A 17 0.50 -1.61 -6.42
CA ILE A 17 1.50 -2.21 -5.53
C ILE A 17 0.94 -2.34 -4.10
N ILE A 18 0.27 -1.31 -3.60
CA ILE A 18 -0.38 -1.33 -2.28
C ILE A 18 -1.47 -2.39 -2.25
N VAL A 19 -2.37 -2.42 -3.23
CA VAL A 19 -3.46 -3.41 -3.30
C VAL A 19 -2.88 -4.83 -3.34
N LEU A 20 -1.87 -5.07 -4.18
CA LEU A 20 -1.21 -6.37 -4.26
C LEU A 20 -0.58 -6.76 -2.91
N SER A 21 0.04 -5.82 -2.20
CA SER A 21 0.61 -6.07 -0.87
C SER A 21 -0.45 -6.53 0.15
N VAL A 22 -1.64 -5.93 0.11
CA VAL A 22 -2.77 -6.28 0.99
C VAL A 22 -3.34 -7.63 0.61
N VAL A 23 -3.63 -7.84 -0.68
CA VAL A 23 -4.19 -9.11 -1.18
C VAL A 23 -3.24 -10.26 -0.84
N LEU A 24 -1.94 -10.12 -1.13
CA LEU A 24 -0.96 -11.16 -0.81
C LEU A 24 -0.73 -11.36 0.69
N SER A 25 -1.05 -10.37 1.53
CA SER A 25 -0.95 -10.52 2.98
C SER A 25 -1.94 -11.55 3.55
N TRP A 26 -3.09 -11.76 2.87
CA TRP A 26 -4.11 -12.74 3.27
C TRP A 26 -3.70 -14.19 3.01
N PHE A 27 -2.72 -14.40 2.13
CA PHE A 27 -2.20 -15.73 1.85
C PHE A 27 -1.05 -16.05 2.83
N PRO A 28 -1.16 -17.14 3.61
CA PRO A 28 -0.10 -17.51 4.54
C PRO A 28 1.16 -17.91 3.78
N VAL A 29 2.33 -17.48 4.26
CA VAL A 29 3.62 -17.92 3.73
C VAL A 29 3.94 -19.28 4.36
N THR A 30 3.85 -20.34 3.56
CA THR A 30 4.08 -21.72 4.00
C THR A 30 5.52 -22.19 3.79
N ASN A 31 6.25 -21.58 2.85
CA ASN A 31 7.65 -21.91 2.56
C ASN A 31 8.55 -20.67 2.70
N PRO A 32 9.35 -20.57 3.79
CA PRO A 32 10.38 -19.56 3.93
C PRO A 32 11.39 -19.64 2.77
N GLY A 33 11.60 -18.53 2.06
CA GLY A 33 12.44 -18.49 0.84
C GLY A 33 11.74 -18.91 -0.46
N GLY A 34 10.44 -19.22 -0.43
CA GLY A 34 9.64 -19.40 -1.64
C GLY A 34 9.33 -18.07 -2.35
N THR A 35 8.96 -18.13 -3.63
CA THR A 35 8.66 -16.96 -4.46
C THR A 35 7.65 -16.00 -3.83
N LEU A 36 6.59 -16.52 -3.19
CA LEU A 36 5.58 -15.69 -2.51
C LEU A 36 6.17 -14.93 -1.31
N HIS A 37 7.11 -15.54 -0.58
CA HIS A 37 7.80 -14.88 0.53
C HIS A 37 8.63 -13.69 0.04
N GLU A 38 9.41 -13.91 -1.01
CA GLU A 38 10.23 -12.86 -1.63
C GLU A 38 9.37 -11.71 -2.18
N ILE A 39 8.30 -12.02 -2.90
CA ILE A 39 7.36 -11.01 -3.42
C ILE A 39 6.78 -10.18 -2.26
N ARG A 40 6.35 -10.82 -1.16
CA ARG A 40 5.83 -10.11 0.01
C ARG A 40 6.88 -9.20 0.66
N ILE A 41 8.14 -9.63 0.73
CA ILE A 41 9.23 -8.79 1.23
C ILE A 41 9.42 -7.56 0.34
N ILE A 42 9.45 -7.76 -0.98
CA ILE A 42 9.62 -6.66 -1.95
C ILE A 42 8.47 -5.67 -1.85
N LEU A 43 7.22 -6.14 -1.86
CA LEU A 43 6.05 -5.27 -1.71
C LEU A 43 6.03 -4.56 -0.36
N GLY A 44 6.42 -5.25 0.71
CA GLY A 44 6.60 -4.63 2.03
C GLY A 44 7.60 -3.49 1.97
N ARG A 45 8.78 -3.69 1.37
CA ARG A 45 9.81 -2.65 1.24
C ARG A 45 9.36 -1.46 0.39
N LEU A 46 8.56 -1.70 -0.65
CA LEU A 46 8.04 -0.63 -1.51
C LEU A 46 6.95 0.20 -0.82
N THR A 47 6.15 -0.43 0.04
CA THR A 47 5.00 0.21 0.68
C THR A 47 5.32 0.79 2.06
N GLU A 48 6.31 0.25 2.78
CA GLU A 48 6.68 0.68 4.14
C GLU A 48 7.02 2.18 4.28
N PRO A 49 7.73 2.83 3.33
CA PRO A 49 8.05 4.26 3.47
C PRO A 49 6.81 5.16 3.59
N VAL A 50 5.68 4.74 3.02
CA VAL A 50 4.41 5.48 3.05
C VAL A 50 3.45 4.91 4.11
N LEU A 51 3.28 3.59 4.15
CA LEU A 51 2.37 2.93 5.10
C LEU A 51 2.91 2.99 6.53
N GLY A 52 4.22 2.84 6.73
CA GLY A 52 4.84 2.82 8.05
C GLY A 52 4.56 4.08 8.89
N PRO A 53 4.80 5.30 8.37
CA PRO A 53 4.43 6.53 9.06
C PRO A 53 2.94 6.60 9.39
N ILE A 54 2.06 6.20 8.48
CA ILE A 54 0.61 6.22 8.69
C ILE A 54 0.21 5.24 9.80
N ARG A 55 0.78 4.02 9.81
CA ARG A 55 0.57 3.03 10.87
C ARG A 55 0.99 3.51 12.26
N ARG A 56 2.01 4.37 12.35
CA ARG A 56 2.46 4.94 13.63
C ARG A 56 1.47 5.95 14.20
N VAL A 57 0.74 6.64 13.33
CA VAL A 57 -0.25 7.66 13.73
C VAL A 57 -1.62 7.03 13.95
N MET A 58 -1.94 5.95 13.24
CA MET A 58 -3.19 5.24 13.45
C MET A 58 -3.20 4.54 14.83
N PRO A 59 -4.27 4.73 15.62
CA PRO A 59 -4.48 3.89 16.79
C PRO A 59 -4.61 2.43 16.35
N ALA A 60 -4.19 1.48 17.17
CA ALA A 60 -4.39 0.06 16.85
C ALA A 60 -5.90 -0.22 16.77
N ILE A 61 -6.40 -0.48 15.57
CA ILE A 61 -7.82 -0.77 15.34
C ILE A 61 -7.99 -2.29 15.37
N GLY A 62 -8.72 -2.78 16.39
CA GLY A 62 -9.00 -4.20 16.57
C GLY A 62 -8.98 -4.62 18.05
N GLY A 63 -9.98 -5.41 18.45
CA GLY A 63 -10.09 -6.04 19.77
C GLY A 63 -10.07 -7.56 19.65
N GLY A 64 -9.71 -8.27 20.74
CA GLY A 64 -9.82 -9.74 20.78
C GLY A 64 -8.78 -10.53 19.97
N GLY A 65 -7.62 -9.93 19.67
CA GLY A 65 -6.48 -10.64 19.04
C GLY A 65 -6.28 -10.40 17.54
N VAL A 66 -7.16 -9.63 16.88
CA VAL A 66 -7.01 -9.25 15.46
C VAL A 66 -6.56 -7.80 15.36
N ARG A 67 -5.46 -7.54 14.65
CA ARG A 67 -5.02 -6.18 14.26
C ARG A 67 -5.39 -5.94 12.80
N LEU A 68 -6.28 -4.98 12.55
CA LEU A 68 -6.60 -4.56 11.18
C LEU A 68 -5.73 -3.37 10.79
N ASP A 69 -4.92 -3.55 9.75
CA ASP A 69 -4.12 -2.46 9.18
C ASP A 69 -4.97 -1.69 8.16
N LEU A 70 -5.53 -0.55 8.60
CA LEU A 70 -6.28 0.35 7.71
C LEU A 70 -5.37 1.34 6.95
N SER A 71 -4.05 1.33 7.15
CA SER A 71 -3.14 2.27 6.49
C SER A 71 -3.19 2.18 4.96
N PRO A 72 -3.32 0.98 4.33
CA PRO A 72 -3.41 0.89 2.88
C PRO A 72 -4.64 1.63 2.35
N LEU A 73 -5.78 1.48 3.02
CA LEU A 73 -7.02 2.15 2.65
C LEU A 73 -6.88 3.67 2.71
N ILE A 74 -6.26 4.19 3.79
CA ILE A 74 -6.02 5.63 3.95
C ILE A 74 -5.13 6.14 2.81
N VAL A 75 -4.05 5.43 2.47
CA VAL A 75 -3.16 5.85 1.36
C VAL A 75 -3.89 5.87 0.03
N ILE A 76 -4.66 4.82 -0.28
CA ILE A 76 -5.43 4.72 -1.51
C ILE A 76 -6.40 5.92 -1.61
N LEU A 77 -7.12 6.24 -0.53
CA LEU A 77 -8.03 7.38 -0.51
C LEU A 77 -7.29 8.72 -0.71
N VAL A 78 -6.12 8.90 -0.11
CA VAL A 78 -5.30 10.11 -0.30
C VAL A 78 -4.83 10.24 -1.76
N ILE A 79 -4.39 9.14 -2.38
CA ILE A 79 -3.98 9.13 -3.78
C ILE A 79 -5.15 9.53 -4.69
N GLN A 80 -6.29 8.86 -4.52
CA GLN A 80 -7.45 8.99 -5.41
C GLN A 80 -8.22 10.30 -5.22
N LEU A 81 -8.41 10.74 -3.97
CA LEU A 81 -9.26 11.90 -3.67
C LEU A 81 -8.49 13.21 -3.57
N LEU A 82 -7.19 13.17 -3.30
CA LEU A 82 -6.37 14.38 -3.13
C LEU A 82 -5.29 14.50 -4.21
N LEU A 83 -4.38 13.53 -4.34
CA LEU A 83 -3.20 13.70 -5.20
C LEU A 83 -3.54 13.76 -6.69
N ILE A 84 -4.29 12.79 -7.21
CA ILE A 84 -4.65 12.74 -8.64
C ILE A 84 -5.45 13.98 -9.05
N PRO A 85 -6.53 14.38 -8.33
CA PRO A 85 -7.30 15.58 -8.70
C PRO A 85 -6.49 16.88 -8.63
N ILE A 86 -5.51 16.99 -7.72
CA ILE A 86 -4.64 18.18 -7.61
C ILE A 86 -3.67 18.24 -8.79
N ILE A 87 -3.08 17.11 -9.18
CA ILE A 87 -2.08 17.05 -10.27
C ILE A 87 -2.75 17.19 -11.64
N ALA A 88 -3.99 16.69 -11.77
CA ALA A 88 -4.76 16.75 -13.01
C ALA A 88 -5.31 18.15 -13.34
N ARG A 89 -5.37 19.06 -12.37
CA ARG A 89 -5.73 20.48 -12.56
C ARG A 89 -4.56 21.27 -13.14
#